data_AF-A0A968VZZ6-F1
#
_entry.id   AF-A0A968VZZ6-F1
#
_cell.length_a   1.000
_cell.length_b   1.000
_cell.length_c   1.000
_cell.angle_alpha   90.00
_cell.angle_beta   90.00
_cell.angle_gamma   90.00
#
_symmetry.space_group_name_H-M   'P 1'
#
loop_
_entity.id
_entity.type
_entity.pdbx_description
1 polymer ?
#
loop_
_entity_poly.entity_id
_entity_poly.type
_entity_poly.pdbx_seq_one_letter_code
_entity_poly.pdbx_strand_id
1 'polypeptide(L)'
;MFEFHGHNDFGMATANAIMAMQAGCQTVSATVNGLGERAGNAALEEITMGLKHTTDLGGHYNTTVLNLLCHTVAKISNRPLHAAKPIVGEKAFTHETGIHVNSQLRNKRSYQPFDAAEVGAEEPGIVYGKHSGKASLAWLLYQQGIYMKGFEVTLLVKRVKEKAFLLKRNLTKQEVLDLVAQSLHAVYTGS
;
A
#
# COMPACT_ATOMS: atom_id res chain seq x y z
N MET A 1 23.82 -29.92 7.03
CA MET A 1 22.63 -29.07 6.91
C MET A 1 23.08 -27.66 7.23
N PHE A 2 22.93 -26.72 6.30
CA PHE A 2 23.32 -25.32 6.49
C PHE A 2 22.07 -24.49 6.78
N GLU A 3 22.15 -23.66 7.82
CA GLU A 3 21.14 -22.66 8.16
C GLU A 3 21.72 -21.27 7.89
N PHE A 4 20.90 -20.35 7.36
CA PHE A 4 21.24 -18.94 7.27
C PHE A 4 20.46 -18.12 8.30
N HIS A 5 21.18 -17.33 9.09
CA HIS A 5 20.63 -16.34 10.02
C HIS A 5 21.22 -14.96 9.70
N GLY A 6 20.37 -14.05 9.21
CA GLY A 6 20.77 -12.72 8.75
C GLY A 6 20.18 -11.59 9.60
N HIS A 7 21.03 -10.68 10.05
CA HIS A 7 20.62 -9.40 10.64
C HIS A 7 20.50 -8.30 9.58
N ASN A 8 19.68 -7.29 9.88
CA ASN A 8 19.25 -6.27 8.91
C ASN A 8 19.96 -4.92 9.05
N ASP A 9 21.14 -4.87 9.66
CA ASP A 9 21.91 -3.63 9.91
C ASP A 9 22.16 -2.81 8.63
N PHE A 10 22.28 -3.48 7.47
CA PHE A 10 22.46 -2.85 6.16
C PHE A 10 21.24 -2.96 5.24
N GLY A 11 20.07 -3.36 5.76
CA GLY A 11 18.85 -3.51 4.94
C GLY A 11 18.87 -4.68 3.96
N MET A 12 19.75 -5.67 4.15
CA MET A 12 19.95 -6.78 3.20
C MET A 12 19.50 -8.15 3.72
N ALA A 13 18.91 -8.25 4.92
CA ALA A 13 18.64 -9.53 5.55
C ALA A 13 17.68 -10.41 4.73
N THR A 14 16.59 -9.84 4.22
CA THR A 14 15.61 -10.52 3.37
C THR A 14 16.26 -11.03 2.07
N ALA A 15 17.02 -10.17 1.38
CA ALA A 15 17.68 -10.54 0.13
C ALA A 15 18.71 -11.67 0.34
N ASN A 16 19.52 -11.57 1.39
CA ASN A 16 20.52 -12.60 1.72
C ASN A 16 19.87 -13.93 2.09
N ALA A 17 18.74 -13.92 2.81
CA ALA A 17 17.99 -15.14 3.13
C ALA A 17 17.45 -15.84 1.87
N ILE A 18 16.85 -15.07 0.94
CA ILE A 18 16.36 -15.62 -0.34
C ILE A 18 17.53 -16.19 -1.15
N MET A 19 18.63 -15.45 -1.27
CA MET A 19 19.83 -15.91 -1.99
C MET A 19 20.45 -17.16 -1.36
N ALA A 20 20.48 -17.27 -0.03
CA ALA A 20 20.96 -18.46 0.65
C ALA A 20 20.11 -19.68 0.28
N MET A 21 18.77 -19.55 0.25
CA MET A 21 17.89 -20.64 -0.18
C MET A 21 18.11 -21.03 -1.64
N GLN A 22 18.28 -20.05 -2.54
CA GLN A 22 18.61 -20.31 -3.94
C GLN A 22 19.97 -20.99 -4.12
N ALA A 23 20.93 -20.73 -3.23
CA ALA A 23 22.22 -21.40 -3.19
C ALA A 23 22.18 -22.80 -2.54
N GLY A 24 21.01 -23.30 -2.16
CA GLY A 24 20.82 -24.65 -1.60
C GLY A 24 20.77 -24.71 -0.08
N CYS A 25 20.68 -23.57 0.62
CA CYS A 25 20.38 -23.56 2.05
C CYS A 25 18.97 -24.07 2.30
N GLN A 26 18.82 -25.04 3.20
CA GLN A 26 17.52 -25.71 3.45
C GLN A 26 16.66 -24.93 4.45
N THR A 27 17.28 -24.12 5.31
CA THR A 27 16.60 -23.44 6.43
C THR A 27 17.12 -22.03 6.58
N VAL A 28 16.20 -21.08 6.78
CA VAL A 28 16.53 -19.69 7.09
C VAL A 28 15.82 -19.28 8.37
N SER A 29 16.53 -18.55 9.23
CA SER A 29 15.95 -17.93 10.42
C SER A 29 15.33 -16.57 10.09
N ALA A 30 14.11 -16.35 10.56
CA ALA A 30 13.35 -15.14 10.32
C ALA A 30 12.46 -14.81 11.53
N THR A 31 12.04 -13.55 11.62
CA THR A 31 11.10 -13.11 12.66
C THR A 31 9.96 -12.32 12.04
N VAL A 32 8.78 -12.39 12.66
CA VAL A 32 7.63 -11.57 12.22
C VAL A 32 8.00 -10.09 12.36
N ASN A 33 7.74 -9.30 11.33
CA ASN A 33 8.08 -7.87 11.25
C ASN A 33 9.59 -7.58 11.33
N GLY A 34 10.44 -8.60 11.16
CA GLY A 34 11.90 -8.45 11.28
C GLY A 34 12.37 -8.10 12.70
N LEU A 35 11.57 -8.39 13.73
CA LEU A 35 11.95 -8.10 15.12
C LEU A 35 13.27 -8.79 15.52
N GLY A 36 14.09 -8.09 16.29
CA GLY A 36 15.36 -8.58 16.81
C GLY A 36 16.14 -7.48 17.51
N GLU A 37 17.41 -7.74 17.75
CA GLU A 37 18.38 -6.74 18.21
C GLU A 37 18.72 -5.74 17.11
N ARG A 38 19.10 -4.52 17.49
CA ARG A 38 19.56 -3.45 16.58
C ARG A 38 18.52 -3.18 15.47
N ALA A 39 18.89 -3.35 14.20
CA ALA A 39 18.02 -3.18 13.04
C ALA A 39 17.12 -4.41 12.76
N GLY A 40 17.24 -5.48 13.56
CA GLY A 40 16.40 -6.66 13.47
C GLY A 40 16.98 -7.79 12.63
N ASN A 41 16.13 -8.76 12.31
CA ASN A 41 16.42 -9.95 11.51
C ASN A 41 15.72 -9.88 10.15
N ALA A 42 15.95 -10.88 9.29
CA ALA A 42 15.15 -11.05 8.10
C ALA A 42 13.66 -11.22 8.45
N ALA A 43 12.78 -10.51 7.73
CA ALA A 43 11.36 -10.48 8.05
C ALA A 43 10.63 -11.66 7.40
N LEU A 44 9.88 -12.42 8.20
CA LEU A 44 9.18 -13.63 7.76
C LEU A 44 8.25 -13.35 6.58
N GLU A 45 7.43 -12.30 6.69
CA GLU A 45 6.46 -11.92 5.67
C GLU A 45 7.12 -11.48 4.36
N GLU A 46 8.29 -10.84 4.44
CA GLU A 46 9.05 -10.41 3.27
C GLU A 46 9.74 -11.59 2.57
N ILE A 47 10.36 -12.50 3.32
CA ILE A 47 10.95 -13.72 2.77
C ILE A 47 9.86 -14.56 2.11
N THR A 48 8.74 -14.76 2.79
CA THR A 48 7.63 -15.61 2.31
C THR A 48 7.08 -15.08 0.98
N MET A 49 6.77 -13.79 0.90
CA MET A 49 6.25 -13.18 -0.33
C MET A 49 7.33 -13.03 -1.40
N GLY A 50 8.57 -12.75 -1.01
CA GLY A 50 9.71 -12.73 -1.92
C GLY A 50 9.88 -14.07 -2.62
N LEU A 51 10.02 -15.16 -1.87
CA LEU A 51 10.13 -16.51 -2.45
C LEU A 51 8.96 -16.84 -3.37
N LYS A 52 7.73 -16.53 -2.96
CA LYS A 52 6.50 -16.80 -3.73
C LYS A 52 6.45 -16.06 -5.07
N HIS A 53 6.94 -14.82 -5.14
CA HIS A 53 6.79 -13.97 -6.34
C HIS A 53 8.06 -13.82 -7.18
N THR A 54 9.25 -14.12 -6.64
CA THR A 54 10.52 -13.88 -7.34
C THR A 54 11.34 -15.14 -7.58
N THR A 55 10.89 -16.30 -7.09
CA THR A 55 11.61 -17.58 -7.21
C THR A 55 10.66 -18.76 -7.42
N ASP A 56 11.20 -19.90 -7.83
CA ASP A 56 10.46 -21.18 -7.88
C ASP A 56 10.48 -21.93 -6.52
N LEU A 57 11.00 -21.30 -5.47
CA LEU A 57 11.12 -21.86 -4.11
C LEU A 57 9.95 -21.46 -3.20
N GLY A 58 8.88 -20.91 -3.77
CA GLY A 58 7.67 -20.55 -3.04
C GLY A 58 7.07 -21.77 -2.33
N GLY A 59 7.19 -21.81 -1.00
CA GLY A 59 6.57 -22.86 -0.19
C GLY A 59 5.05 -22.75 -0.12
N HIS A 60 4.39 -23.81 0.35
CA HIS A 60 2.95 -23.84 0.61
C HIS A 60 2.59 -23.13 1.92
N TYR A 61 2.91 -21.84 2.02
CA TYR A 61 2.54 -21.00 3.15
C TYR A 61 1.14 -20.42 2.95
N ASN A 62 0.34 -20.41 4.01
CA ASN A 62 -0.90 -19.64 4.01
C ASN A 62 -0.55 -18.15 4.14
N THR A 63 -0.41 -17.44 3.01
CA THR A 63 -0.03 -16.02 3.03
C THR A 63 -1.16 -15.10 3.48
N THR A 64 -2.42 -15.54 3.43
CA THR A 64 -3.57 -14.67 3.73
C THR A 64 -3.70 -14.31 5.22
N VAL A 65 -2.87 -14.88 6.09
CA VAL A 65 -2.82 -14.54 7.52
C VAL A 65 -1.70 -13.56 7.87
N LEU A 66 -0.82 -13.22 6.92
CA LEU A 66 0.37 -12.41 7.18
C LEU A 66 0.01 -11.04 7.75
N ASN A 67 -1.00 -10.37 7.19
CA ASN A 67 -1.41 -9.05 7.65
C ASN A 67 -1.89 -9.09 9.12
N LEU A 68 -2.76 -10.05 9.46
CA LEU A 68 -3.24 -10.25 10.83
C LEU A 68 -2.09 -10.60 11.78
N LEU A 69 -1.21 -11.52 11.38
CA LEU A 69 -0.04 -11.95 12.16
C LEU A 69 0.88 -10.76 12.49
N CYS A 70 1.26 -10.00 11.47
CA CYS A 70 2.14 -8.85 11.58
C CYS A 70 1.56 -7.77 12.52
N HIS A 71 0.27 -7.42 12.35
CA HIS A 71 -0.39 -6.45 13.22
C HIS A 71 -0.55 -6.96 14.67
N THR A 72 -0.81 -8.24 14.84
CA THR A 72 -0.90 -8.88 16.17
C THR A 72 0.44 -8.80 16.89
N VAL A 73 1.53 -9.19 16.23
CA VAL A 73 2.89 -9.10 16.79
C VAL A 73 3.29 -7.66 17.08
N ALA A 74 2.96 -6.71 16.20
CA ALA A 74 3.22 -5.29 16.43
C ALA A 74 2.52 -4.76 17.68
N LYS A 75 1.25 -5.15 17.87
CA LYS A 75 0.47 -4.80 19.07
C LYS A 75 1.05 -5.42 20.34
N ILE A 76 1.35 -6.71 20.34
CA ILE A 76 1.85 -7.44 21.52
C ILE A 76 3.26 -6.98 21.91
N SER A 77 4.13 -6.73 20.93
CA SER A 77 5.50 -6.28 21.17
C SER A 77 5.62 -4.78 21.47
N ASN A 78 4.53 -4.03 21.39
CA ASN A 78 4.50 -2.56 21.47
C ASN A 78 5.50 -1.88 20.51
N ARG A 79 5.63 -2.45 19.31
CA ARG A 79 6.47 -1.93 18.23
C ARG A 79 5.58 -1.71 17.01
N PRO A 80 5.05 -0.49 16.80
CA PRO A 80 4.12 -0.22 15.72
C PRO A 80 4.78 -0.42 14.35
N LEU A 81 4.01 -0.91 13.38
CA LEU A 81 4.47 -1.02 12.00
C LEU A 81 4.63 0.36 11.38
N HIS A 82 5.70 0.54 10.61
CA HIS A 82 5.79 1.69 9.74
C HIS A 82 4.71 1.60 8.66
N ALA A 83 4.04 2.71 8.34
CA ALA A 83 2.97 2.71 7.34
C ALA A 83 3.42 2.20 5.96
N ALA A 84 4.71 2.36 5.63
CA ALA A 84 5.32 1.84 4.39
C ALA A 84 6.11 0.54 4.58
N LYS A 85 5.85 -0.23 5.65
CA LYS A 85 6.45 -1.56 5.83
C LYS A 85 6.15 -2.43 4.61
N PRO A 86 7.13 -3.07 3.97
CA PRO A 86 6.87 -3.97 2.87
C PRO A 86 5.89 -5.07 3.26
N ILE A 87 5.07 -5.48 2.30
CA ILE A 87 4.05 -6.54 2.41
C ILE A 87 2.80 -6.17 3.21
N VAL A 88 2.95 -5.60 4.41
CA VAL A 88 1.84 -5.45 5.38
C VAL A 88 1.55 -4.01 5.81
N GLY A 89 2.36 -3.04 5.39
CA GLY A 89 2.13 -1.64 5.72
C GLY A 89 0.89 -1.07 5.02
N GLU A 90 0.16 -0.19 5.71
CA GLU A 90 -1.04 0.47 5.17
C GLU A 90 -0.83 1.12 3.81
N LYS A 91 0.37 1.67 3.56
CA LYS A 91 0.74 2.33 2.30
C LYS A 91 1.27 1.38 1.22
N ALA A 92 1.51 0.10 1.53
CA ALA A 92 2.06 -0.87 0.60
C ALA A 92 1.13 -1.12 -0.62
N PHE A 93 -0.16 -0.89 -0.45
CA PHE A 93 -1.18 -1.07 -1.50
C PHE A 93 -1.83 0.26 -1.93
N THR A 94 -1.49 1.40 -1.32
CA THR A 94 -2.13 2.69 -1.64
C THR A 94 -1.53 3.36 -2.86
N HIS A 95 -2.39 3.94 -3.70
CA HIS A 95 -1.99 4.60 -4.95
C HIS A 95 -2.59 6.01 -5.02
N GLU A 96 -1.72 7.02 -5.02
CA GLU A 96 -2.14 8.44 -4.98
C GLU A 96 -2.00 9.15 -6.33
N THR A 97 -1.06 8.74 -7.19
CA THR A 97 -0.73 9.48 -8.41
C THR A 97 -1.70 9.15 -9.55
N GLY A 98 -2.10 10.17 -10.32
CA GLY A 98 -3.02 10.00 -11.44
C GLY A 98 -2.52 9.04 -12.54
N ILE A 99 -1.21 8.90 -12.71
CA ILE A 99 -0.60 7.97 -13.69
C ILE A 99 -0.72 6.52 -13.20
N HIS A 100 -0.48 6.28 -11.91
CA HIS A 100 -0.61 4.94 -11.32
C HIS A 100 -2.06 4.50 -11.35
N VAL A 101 -2.99 5.39 -10.99
CA VAL A 101 -4.44 5.12 -11.03
C VAL A 101 -4.90 4.82 -12.46
N ASN A 102 -4.54 5.65 -13.44
CA ASN A 102 -4.94 5.43 -14.84
C ASN A 102 -4.40 4.10 -15.40
N SER A 103 -3.17 3.73 -15.02
CA SER A 103 -2.57 2.47 -15.43
C SER A 103 -3.22 1.27 -14.75
N GLN A 104 -3.55 1.37 -13.46
CA GLN A 104 -4.26 0.33 -12.72
C GLN A 104 -5.67 0.07 -13.27
N LEU A 105 -6.40 1.13 -13.64
CA LEU A 105 -7.71 1.00 -14.26
C LEU A 105 -7.66 0.16 -15.56
N ARG A 106 -6.49 0.08 -16.21
CA ARG A 106 -6.26 -0.76 -17.39
C ARG A 106 -5.68 -2.13 -17.01
N ASN A 107 -4.70 -2.15 -16.13
CA ASN A 107 -4.07 -3.36 -15.61
C ASN A 107 -3.50 -3.10 -14.21
N LYS A 108 -4.14 -3.70 -13.20
CA LYS A 108 -3.77 -3.56 -11.79
C LYS A 108 -2.31 -3.97 -11.52
N ARG A 109 -1.80 -4.98 -12.22
CA ARG A 109 -0.43 -5.50 -12.04
C ARG A 109 0.68 -4.55 -12.50
N SER A 110 0.35 -3.48 -13.23
CA SER A 110 1.37 -2.53 -13.73
C SER A 110 2.12 -1.78 -12.62
N TYR A 111 1.49 -1.58 -11.46
CA TYR A 111 2.10 -0.86 -10.32
C TYR A 111 1.93 -1.59 -8.98
N GLN A 112 1.26 -2.73 -8.99
CA GLN A 112 1.02 -3.54 -7.80
C GLN A 112 1.50 -4.97 -8.07
N PRO A 113 2.64 -5.40 -7.47
CA PRO A 113 3.25 -6.68 -7.81
C PRO A 113 2.41 -7.89 -7.39
N PHE A 114 1.53 -7.74 -6.41
CA PHE A 114 0.61 -8.77 -5.90
C PHE A 114 -0.63 -8.15 -5.25
N ASP A 115 -1.73 -8.89 -5.18
CA ASP A 115 -2.99 -8.37 -4.63
C ASP A 115 -2.95 -8.29 -3.09
N ALA A 116 -3.56 -7.25 -2.49
CA ALA A 116 -3.61 -7.08 -1.03
C ALA A 116 -4.28 -8.29 -0.35
N ALA A 117 -5.28 -8.88 -1.02
CA ALA A 117 -5.95 -10.09 -0.57
C ALA A 117 -5.00 -11.29 -0.40
N GLU A 118 -3.89 -11.37 -1.14
CA GLU A 118 -2.92 -12.46 -1.01
C GLU A 118 -2.25 -12.50 0.36
N VAL A 119 -2.21 -11.36 1.06
CA VAL A 119 -1.63 -11.24 2.41
C VAL A 119 -2.68 -11.06 3.50
N GLY A 120 -3.97 -11.11 3.14
CA GLY A 120 -5.08 -10.83 4.06
C GLY A 120 -5.26 -9.34 4.35
N ALA A 121 -4.80 -8.47 3.46
CA ALA A 121 -5.07 -7.04 3.52
C ALA A 121 -6.29 -6.69 2.66
N GLU A 122 -7.02 -5.67 3.12
CA GLU A 122 -8.05 -5.04 2.31
C GLU A 122 -7.37 -4.18 1.23
N GLU A 123 -7.95 -4.18 0.03
CA GLU A 123 -7.49 -3.28 -1.03
C GLU A 123 -7.83 -1.84 -0.64
N PRO A 124 -6.83 -0.96 -0.44
CA PRO A 124 -7.12 0.43 -0.21
C PRO A 124 -7.68 1.00 -1.51
N GLY A 125 -8.87 1.59 -1.41
CA GLY A 125 -9.45 2.32 -2.53
C GLY A 125 -8.53 3.45 -3.02
N ILE A 126 -8.95 4.13 -4.08
CA ILE A 126 -8.24 5.29 -4.60
C ILE A 126 -8.09 6.34 -3.50
N VAL A 127 -6.86 6.82 -3.31
CA VAL A 127 -6.54 7.82 -2.30
C VAL A 127 -6.60 9.22 -2.88
N TYR A 128 -7.18 10.16 -2.12
CA TYR A 128 -7.39 11.55 -2.55
C TYR A 128 -6.47 12.49 -1.78
N GLY A 129 -5.41 12.98 -2.42
CA GLY A 129 -4.34 13.73 -1.77
C GLY A 129 -3.67 14.76 -2.68
N LYS A 130 -2.50 15.24 -2.27
CA LYS A 130 -1.72 16.26 -2.98
C LYS A 130 -1.30 15.81 -4.40
N HIS A 131 -1.23 14.51 -4.64
CA HIS A 131 -0.89 13.93 -5.93
C HIS A 131 -2.10 13.48 -6.77
N SER A 132 -3.33 13.71 -6.30
CA SER A 132 -4.52 13.34 -7.04
C SER A 132 -4.61 14.01 -8.41
N GLY A 133 -5.04 13.24 -9.40
CA GLY A 133 -5.24 13.69 -10.77
C GLY A 133 -6.72 13.75 -11.15
N LYS A 134 -7.00 14.20 -12.37
CA LYS A 134 -8.36 14.19 -12.91
C LYS A 134 -8.95 12.78 -12.96
N ALA A 135 -8.14 11.78 -13.33
CA ALA A 135 -8.58 10.39 -13.46
C ALA A 135 -9.09 9.80 -12.14
N SER A 136 -8.39 10.05 -11.02
CA SER A 136 -8.78 9.52 -9.71
C SER A 136 -10.10 10.11 -9.22
N LEU A 137 -10.31 11.41 -9.44
CA LEU A 137 -11.58 12.07 -9.08
C LEU A 137 -12.70 11.75 -10.07
N ALA A 138 -12.42 11.67 -11.37
CA ALA A 138 -13.41 11.26 -12.37
C ALA A 138 -13.94 9.85 -12.09
N TRP A 139 -13.05 8.92 -11.69
CA TRP A 139 -13.45 7.58 -11.27
C TRP A 139 -14.35 7.60 -10.03
N LEU A 140 -14.01 8.39 -9.01
CA LEU A 140 -14.86 8.56 -7.83
C LEU A 140 -16.26 9.07 -8.22
N LEU A 141 -16.33 10.12 -9.03
CA LEU A 141 -17.59 10.74 -9.45
C LEU A 141 -18.44 9.73 -10.24
N TYR A 142 -17.82 8.99 -11.16
CA TYR A 142 -18.47 7.91 -11.90
C TYR A 142 -19.04 6.83 -10.95
N GLN A 143 -18.26 6.36 -9.98
CA GLN A 143 -18.71 5.39 -8.98
C GLN A 143 -19.84 5.92 -8.08
N GLN A 144 -20.06 7.23 -8.03
CA GLN A 144 -21.11 7.86 -7.24
C GLN A 144 -22.27 8.38 -8.10
N GLY A 145 -22.24 8.13 -9.41
CA GLY A 145 -23.27 8.61 -10.34
C GLY A 145 -23.30 10.13 -10.50
N ILE A 146 -22.20 10.83 -10.18
CA ILE A 146 -22.10 12.29 -10.25
C ILE A 146 -21.50 12.69 -11.59
N TYR A 147 -22.20 13.55 -12.32
CA TYR A 147 -21.74 14.12 -13.58
C TYR A 147 -21.21 15.53 -13.37
N MET A 148 -19.97 15.77 -13.79
CA MET A 148 -19.33 17.09 -13.80
C MET A 148 -18.59 17.30 -15.12
N LYS A 149 -18.61 18.54 -15.62
CA LYS A 149 -17.85 18.97 -16.80
C LYS A 149 -16.36 18.99 -16.50
N GLY A 150 -15.53 18.88 -17.54
CA GLY A 150 -14.07 18.77 -17.39
C GLY A 150 -13.42 19.95 -16.64
N PHE A 151 -13.97 21.16 -16.74
CA PHE A 151 -13.48 22.31 -15.99
C PHE A 151 -13.81 22.22 -14.49
N GLU A 152 -14.99 21.72 -14.14
CA GLU A 152 -15.44 21.52 -12.75
C GLU A 152 -14.58 20.46 -12.05
N VAL A 153 -14.29 19.35 -12.75
CA VAL A 153 -13.35 18.33 -12.27
C VAL A 153 -11.96 18.94 -12.04
N THR A 154 -11.52 19.85 -12.91
CA THR A 154 -10.23 20.53 -12.77
C THR A 154 -10.19 21.43 -11.52
N LEU A 155 -11.28 22.14 -11.24
CA LEU A 155 -11.41 22.94 -10.02
C LEU A 155 -11.44 22.07 -8.77
N LEU A 156 -12.19 20.95 -8.80
CA LEU A 156 -12.22 19.99 -7.70
C LEU A 156 -10.82 19.42 -7.40
N VAL A 157 -10.03 19.08 -8.43
CA VAL A 157 -8.63 18.63 -8.23
C VAL A 157 -7.83 19.66 -7.43
N LYS A 158 -7.95 20.96 -7.76
CA LYS A 158 -7.23 22.01 -7.01
C LYS A 158 -7.66 22.05 -5.55
N ARG A 159 -8.97 22.07 -5.29
CA ARG A 159 -9.54 22.10 -3.93
C ARG A 159 -9.12 20.89 -3.09
N VAL A 160 -9.14 19.69 -3.68
CA VAL A 160 -8.68 18.46 -3.01
C VAL A 160 -7.21 18.57 -2.64
N LYS A 161 -6.35 19.02 -3.56
CA LYS A 161 -4.91 19.19 -3.29
C LYS A 161 -4.64 20.22 -2.20
N GLU A 162 -5.33 21.35 -2.23
CA GLU A 162 -5.21 22.40 -1.22
C GLU A 162 -5.65 21.90 0.16
N LYS A 163 -6.82 21.27 0.26
CA LYS A 163 -7.31 20.71 1.52
C LYS A 163 -6.37 19.63 2.06
N ALA A 164 -5.85 18.75 1.19
CA ALA A 164 -4.87 17.73 1.59
C ALA A 164 -3.58 18.36 2.11
N PHE A 165 -3.10 19.41 1.43
CA PHE A 165 -1.89 20.14 1.81
C PHE A 165 -2.04 20.82 3.18
N LEU A 166 -3.20 21.40 3.46
CA LEU A 166 -3.52 22.05 4.74
C LEU A 166 -3.63 21.03 5.88
N LEU A 167 -4.32 19.91 5.65
CA LEU A 167 -4.52 18.85 6.64
C LEU A 167 -3.29 17.98 6.86
N LYS A 168 -2.28 18.06 5.97
CA LYS A 168 -1.08 17.19 5.97
C LYS A 168 -1.42 15.69 5.93
N ARG A 169 -2.59 15.34 5.41
CA ARG A 169 -3.07 13.97 5.19
C ARG A 169 -3.94 13.89 3.94
N ASN A 170 -4.21 12.66 3.51
CA ASN A 170 -5.18 12.40 2.46
C ASN A 170 -6.61 12.65 2.96
N LEU A 171 -7.49 13.02 2.04
CA LEU A 171 -8.92 13.19 2.30
C LEU A 171 -9.60 11.82 2.26
N THR A 172 -10.61 11.66 3.12
CA THR A 172 -11.55 10.54 3.01
C THR A 172 -12.43 10.74 1.78
N LYS A 173 -13.05 9.65 1.30
CA LYS A 173 -14.05 9.70 0.24
C LYS A 173 -15.15 10.72 0.56
N GLN A 174 -15.63 10.74 1.80
CA GLN A 174 -16.67 11.67 2.25
C GLN A 174 -16.20 13.13 2.16
N GLU A 175 -14.98 13.44 2.60
CA GLU A 175 -14.45 14.81 2.53
C GLU A 175 -14.31 15.33 1.10
N VAL A 176 -14.09 14.44 0.13
CA VAL A 176 -14.11 14.79 -1.30
C VAL A 176 -15.53 15.04 -1.79
N LEU A 177 -16.50 14.22 -1.38
CA LEU A 177 -17.91 14.40 -1.73
C LEU A 177 -18.49 15.70 -1.16
N ASP A 178 -18.07 16.08 0.04
CA ASP A 178 -18.46 17.37 0.62
C ASP A 178 -17.94 18.55 -0.21
N LEU A 179 -16.71 18.45 -0.75
CA LEU A 179 -16.16 19.45 -1.69
C LEU A 179 -16.92 19.49 -3.02
N VAL A 180 -17.42 18.35 -3.50
CA VAL A 180 -18.27 18.28 -4.69
C VAL A 180 -19.59 19.01 -4.43
N ALA A 181 -20.26 18.71 -3.32
CA ALA A 181 -21.52 19.37 -2.96
C ALA A 181 -21.37 20.90 -2.86
N GLN A 182 -20.31 21.37 -2.21
CA GLN A 182 -20.00 22.81 -2.15
C GLN A 182 -19.75 23.44 -3.52
N SER A 183 -19.16 22.70 -4.46
CA SER A 183 -18.89 23.18 -5.82
C SER A 183 -20.18 23.29 -6.65
N LEU A 184 -21.10 22.32 -6.50
CA LEU A 184 -22.40 22.35 -7.16
C LEU A 184 -23.27 23.49 -6.60
N HIS A 185 -23.30 23.67 -5.28
CA HIS A 185 -24.08 24.75 -4.66
C HIS A 185 -23.64 26.14 -5.14
N ALA A 186 -22.33 26.41 -5.23
CA ALA A 186 -21.82 27.70 -5.72
C ALA A 186 -22.22 28.01 -7.18
N VAL A 187 -22.35 26.98 -8.03
CA VAL A 187 -22.79 27.14 -9.43
C VAL A 187 -24.29 27.46 -9.53
N TYR A 188 -25.12 26.96 -8.60
CA TYR A 188 -26.57 27.21 -8.60
C TYR A 188 -26.99 28.46 -7.81
N THR A 189 -26.15 28.99 -6.90
CA THR A 189 -26.48 30.19 -6.10
C THR A 189 -25.85 31.48 -6.61
N GLY A 190 -25.05 31.45 -7.68
CA GLY A 190 -24.55 32.66 -8.37
C GLY A 190 -23.80 33.64 -7.47
N SER A 191 -22.96 33.13 -6.56
CA SER A 191 -22.15 33.92 -5.62
C SER A 191 -20.66 33.76 -5.90
#